data_AF-A0A7I7XU52-F1
#
_entry.id   AF-A0A7I7XU52-F1
#
_cell.length_a   1.000
_cell.length_b   1.000
_cell.length_c   1.000
_cell.angle_alpha   90.00
_cell.angle_beta   90.00
_cell.angle_gamma   90.00
#
_symmetry.space_group_name_H-M   'P 1'
#
loop_
_entity.id
_entity.type
_entity.pdbx_description
1 polymer ?
#
loop_
_entity_poly.entity_id
_entity_poly.type
_entity_poly.pdbx_seq_one_letter_code
_entity_poly.pdbx_strand_id
1 'polypeptide(L)'
;MAARRTRPPQPLAPHGLPGHLVEFVEALRGQGISVGPSETVDAGQVMAALGLSNREVLREGLACAVLRRSDHRDTYDALFDLWWPAALGDRTVLDEDSDPEADGEPQGLPPEDVEAMRAMLLDLLSENEDLANMDQRLAAMVAQIVEQYGKYNSSRGPSYSSYQALKSMALDELEGKLLAGLLAPYGDAPTPTQEEIAKALAAQRISQIRKMVESETKRRTAEQLGRDHVQMYGIPQLSENVEFLRASGEQLRQMRKTVQPLARTLATRLAAKRRRHRAGQIDLRKTLRKSMSTGGVPIDVVMAKPRPARPELVVLCDVSGSVAGFSHFTLLLVSALRQQFSRVRVFAFIDTTDEVTHMFGPEADLAVAVQRITRESEVYTRDGHSDYGHAFVSFLQKYPNVLSPRSSLLVLGDGRNNYRNPEVELLTRMVNASRHAHWLNPEPRHLWGSGDSAVPRYADAITMHECRSARQLASVIDGLLPV
;
A
#
# COMPACT_ATOMS: atom_id res chain seq x y z
N MET A 1 26.73 -37.25 40.56
CA MET A 1 26.70 -35.88 40.01
C MET A 1 25.40 -35.70 39.25
N ALA A 2 24.51 -34.85 39.75
CA ALA A 2 23.22 -34.58 39.12
C ALA A 2 23.42 -33.76 37.83
N ALA A 3 22.87 -34.24 36.72
CA ALA A 3 22.89 -33.53 35.45
C ALA A 3 22.23 -32.16 35.60
N ARG A 4 23.02 -31.09 35.45
CA ARG A 4 22.50 -29.72 35.35
C ARG A 4 21.61 -29.64 34.12
N ARG A 5 20.28 -29.68 34.33
CA ARG A 5 19.30 -29.28 33.31
C ARG A 5 19.48 -27.78 33.09
N THR A 6 20.11 -27.41 31.99
CA THR A 6 20.14 -26.04 31.49
C THR A 6 18.69 -25.62 31.23
N ARG A 7 18.24 -24.60 31.96
CA ARG A 7 16.93 -23.97 31.74
C ARG A 7 17.02 -23.25 30.39
N PRO A 8 16.07 -23.45 29.46
CA PRO A 8 16.10 -22.72 28.20
C PRO A 8 16.01 -21.21 28.46
N PRO A 9 16.68 -20.37 27.67
CA PRO A 9 16.41 -18.93 27.68
C PRO A 9 14.92 -18.72 27.34
N GLN A 10 14.34 -17.68 27.92
CA GLN A 10 12.91 -17.35 28.02
C GLN A 10 12.00 -17.73 26.82
N PRO A 11 10.69 -17.97 27.03
CA PRO A 11 9.77 -18.29 25.94
C PRO A 11 9.71 -17.17 24.88
N LEU A 12 9.56 -17.57 23.62
CA LEU A 12 9.47 -16.73 22.40
C LEU A 12 8.27 -15.75 22.36
N ALA A 13 7.50 -15.65 23.44
CA ALA A 13 6.41 -14.69 23.72
C ALA A 13 5.98 -14.85 25.20
N PRO A 14 5.45 -13.81 25.87
CA PRO A 14 4.79 -13.97 27.17
C PRO A 14 3.62 -14.95 26.99
N HIS A 15 3.51 -15.97 27.85
CA HIS A 15 2.48 -17.03 27.79
C HIS A 15 2.68 -18.15 26.74
N GLY A 16 3.85 -18.28 26.12
CA GLY A 16 4.17 -19.41 25.23
C GLY A 16 3.41 -19.36 23.90
N LEU A 17 3.02 -20.52 23.34
CA LEU A 17 2.35 -20.59 22.03
C LEU A 17 1.04 -19.77 21.94
N PRO A 18 0.14 -19.77 22.94
CA PRO A 18 -1.02 -18.88 22.91
C PRO A 18 -0.65 -17.40 22.88
N GLY A 19 0.39 -17.00 23.62
CA GLY A 19 0.89 -15.63 23.59
C GLY A 19 1.45 -15.24 22.23
N HIS A 20 2.23 -16.14 21.63
CA HIS A 20 2.80 -15.95 20.30
C HIS A 20 1.73 -15.81 19.21
N LEU A 21 0.62 -16.57 19.31
CA LEU A 21 -0.55 -16.38 18.44
C LEU A 21 -1.20 -15.00 18.65
N VAL A 22 -1.35 -14.56 19.90
CA VAL A 22 -1.95 -13.24 20.20
C VAL A 22 -1.10 -12.12 19.63
N GLU A 23 0.21 -12.15 19.82
CA GLU A 23 1.11 -11.13 19.29
C GLU A 23 1.14 -11.14 17.74
N PHE A 24 1.03 -12.31 17.09
CA PHE A 24 0.83 -12.35 15.63
C PHE A 24 -0.47 -11.68 15.19
N VAL A 25 -1.56 -11.95 15.90
CA VAL A 25 -2.86 -11.32 15.63
C VAL A 25 -2.79 -9.81 15.85
N GLU A 26 -2.03 -9.36 16.85
CA GLU A 26 -1.74 -7.94 17.06
C GLU A 26 -0.90 -7.34 15.93
N ALA A 27 0.09 -8.05 15.41
CA ALA A 27 0.87 -7.63 14.24
C ALA A 27 0.00 -7.52 12.97
N LEU A 28 -0.91 -8.48 12.75
CA LEU A 28 -1.91 -8.42 11.68
C LEU A 28 -2.79 -7.17 11.82
N ARG A 29 -3.29 -6.88 13.03
CA ARG A 29 -4.06 -5.66 13.33
C ARG A 29 -3.26 -4.39 13.07
N GLY A 30 -1.99 -4.37 13.48
CA GLY A 30 -1.05 -3.26 13.26
C GLY A 30 -0.87 -2.93 11.78
N GLN A 31 -0.85 -3.94 10.91
CA GLN A 31 -0.79 -3.77 9.45
C GLN A 31 -2.16 -3.49 8.80
N GLY A 32 -3.24 -3.42 9.58
CA GLY A 32 -4.58 -3.07 9.12
C GLY A 32 -5.48 -4.26 8.76
N ILE A 33 -5.06 -5.49 9.03
CA ILE A 33 -5.91 -6.69 8.91
C ILE A 33 -6.79 -6.78 10.15
N SER A 34 -8.10 -6.55 9.98
CA SER A 34 -9.06 -6.53 11.09
C SER A 34 -9.38 -7.94 11.58
N VAL A 35 -8.67 -8.38 12.61
CA VAL A 35 -8.93 -9.66 13.31
C VAL A 35 -9.61 -9.37 14.65
N GLY A 36 -10.86 -9.78 14.84
CA GLY A 36 -11.59 -9.59 16.09
C GLY A 36 -11.24 -10.63 17.16
N PRO A 37 -11.82 -10.53 18.37
CA PRO A 37 -11.65 -11.54 19.42
C PRO A 37 -12.14 -12.92 19.00
N SER A 38 -13.26 -13.00 18.28
CA SER A 38 -13.80 -14.27 17.78
C SER A 38 -12.85 -14.93 16.79
N GLU A 39 -12.31 -14.19 15.83
CA GLU A 39 -11.32 -14.72 14.88
C GLU A 39 -10.02 -15.14 15.58
N THR A 40 -9.66 -14.48 16.68
CA THR A 40 -8.49 -14.88 17.49
C THR A 40 -8.73 -16.25 18.14
N VAL A 41 -9.95 -16.48 18.65
CA VAL A 41 -10.35 -17.78 19.21
C VAL A 41 -10.40 -18.85 18.11
N ASP A 42 -10.96 -18.53 16.95
CA ASP A 42 -11.00 -19.43 15.79
C ASP A 42 -9.59 -19.82 15.34
N ALA A 43 -8.66 -18.86 15.29
CA ALA A 43 -7.25 -19.12 15.00
C ALA A 43 -6.61 -20.08 16.02
N GLY A 44 -6.94 -19.94 17.31
CA GLY A 44 -6.51 -20.86 18.35
C GLY A 44 -7.08 -22.27 18.17
N GLN A 45 -8.35 -22.38 17.76
CA GLN A 45 -8.99 -23.67 17.45
C GLN A 45 -8.35 -24.34 16.23
N VAL A 46 -8.04 -23.57 15.19
CA VAL A 46 -7.31 -24.04 14.00
C VAL A 46 -5.94 -24.62 14.40
N MET A 47 -5.18 -23.91 15.23
CA MET A 47 -3.89 -24.40 15.72
C MET A 47 -4.04 -25.70 16.52
N ALA A 48 -5.08 -25.81 17.35
CA ALA A 48 -5.36 -27.02 18.12
C ALA A 48 -5.77 -28.21 17.23
N ALA A 49 -6.50 -27.96 16.14
CA ALA A 49 -6.99 -28.99 15.23
C ALA A 49 -5.92 -29.46 14.22
N LEU A 50 -5.16 -28.54 13.63
CA LEU A 50 -4.15 -28.83 12.60
C LEU A 50 -2.78 -29.17 13.18
N GLY A 51 -2.50 -28.71 14.40
CA GLY A 51 -1.18 -28.83 15.02
C GLY A 51 -0.12 -27.93 14.35
N LEU A 52 1.14 -28.15 14.71
CA LEU A 52 2.30 -27.37 14.23
C LEU A 52 3.21 -28.19 13.30
N SER A 53 2.82 -29.42 12.97
CA SER A 53 3.66 -30.39 12.25
C SER A 53 3.86 -30.02 10.78
N ASN A 54 2.82 -29.46 10.15
CA ASN A 54 2.86 -29.02 8.77
C ASN A 54 2.58 -27.52 8.69
N ARG A 55 3.64 -26.77 8.41
CA ARG A 55 3.63 -25.31 8.34
C ARG A 55 2.70 -24.78 7.24
N GLU A 56 2.67 -25.42 6.09
CA GLU A 56 1.84 -24.99 4.95
C GLU A 56 0.36 -25.16 5.30
N VAL A 57 0.01 -26.29 5.91
CA VAL A 57 -1.37 -26.55 6.38
C VAL A 57 -1.77 -25.56 7.48
N LEU A 58 -0.86 -25.25 8.41
CA LEU A 58 -1.09 -24.24 9.44
C LEU A 58 -1.29 -22.85 8.83
N ARG A 59 -0.48 -22.47 7.83
CA ARG A 59 -0.59 -21.17 7.14
C ARG A 59 -1.96 -21.00 6.50
N GLU A 60 -2.42 -22.00 5.75
CA GLU A 60 -3.73 -21.95 5.08
C GLU A 60 -4.87 -21.98 6.09
N GLY A 61 -4.77 -22.81 7.14
CA GLY A 61 -5.78 -22.88 8.19
C GLY A 61 -5.95 -21.55 8.93
N LEU A 62 -4.85 -20.92 9.33
CA LEU A 62 -4.89 -19.62 9.99
C LEU A 62 -5.41 -18.54 9.04
N ALA A 63 -5.04 -18.59 7.76
CA ALA A 63 -5.55 -17.67 6.75
C ALA A 63 -7.08 -17.75 6.66
N CYS A 64 -7.65 -18.96 6.68
CA CYS A 64 -9.10 -19.16 6.68
C CYS A 64 -9.80 -18.58 7.92
N ALA A 65 -9.14 -18.58 9.08
CA ALA A 65 -9.71 -18.00 10.30
C ALA A 65 -9.66 -16.47 10.31
N VAL A 66 -8.57 -15.87 9.82
CA VAL A 66 -8.30 -14.43 10.02
C VAL A 66 -8.55 -13.54 8.80
N LEU A 67 -8.51 -14.09 7.57
CA LEU A 67 -8.67 -13.29 6.35
C LEU A 67 -10.14 -13.17 5.93
N ARG A 68 -10.58 -11.93 5.70
CA ARG A 68 -11.92 -11.60 5.16
C ARG A 68 -11.87 -11.12 3.71
N ARG A 69 -10.70 -10.73 3.24
CA ARG A 69 -10.48 -10.19 1.89
C ARG A 69 -9.24 -10.82 1.28
N SER A 70 -9.31 -11.13 -0.01
CA SER A 70 -8.20 -11.77 -0.73
C SER A 70 -7.03 -10.83 -0.99
N ASP A 71 -7.25 -9.51 -1.00
CA ASP A 71 -6.20 -8.50 -1.18
C ASP A 71 -5.27 -8.35 0.04
N HIS A 72 -5.62 -8.96 1.17
CA HIS A 72 -4.78 -8.97 2.37
C HIS A 72 -3.82 -10.18 2.43
N ARG A 73 -3.89 -11.07 1.44
CA ARG A 73 -3.18 -12.36 1.45
C ARG A 73 -1.67 -12.19 1.48
N ASP A 74 -1.11 -11.34 0.63
CA ASP A 74 0.34 -11.18 0.53
C ASP A 74 0.96 -10.60 1.83
N THR A 75 0.27 -9.63 2.44
CA THR A 75 0.66 -9.06 3.75
C THR A 75 0.57 -10.11 4.85
N TYR A 76 -0.48 -10.94 4.84
CA TYR A 76 -0.65 -12.04 5.78
C TYR A 76 0.45 -13.09 5.63
N ASP A 77 0.74 -13.55 4.40
CA ASP A 77 1.75 -14.59 4.17
C ASP A 77 3.13 -14.10 4.64
N ALA A 78 3.48 -12.84 4.34
CA ALA A 78 4.72 -12.23 4.83
C ALA A 78 4.79 -12.11 6.37
N LEU A 79 3.68 -11.78 7.03
CA LEU A 79 3.61 -11.76 8.50
C LEU A 79 3.67 -13.18 9.07
N PHE A 80 3.01 -14.15 8.45
CA PHE A 80 3.05 -15.54 8.87
C PHE A 80 4.48 -16.08 8.77
N ASP A 81 5.20 -15.76 7.70
CA ASP A 81 6.60 -16.17 7.53
C ASP A 81 7.53 -15.60 8.60
N LEU A 82 7.26 -14.37 9.04
CA LEU A 82 7.99 -13.72 10.12
C LEU A 82 7.69 -14.32 11.51
N TRP A 83 6.44 -14.71 11.75
CA TRP A 83 5.98 -15.19 13.06
C TRP A 83 6.15 -16.69 13.23
N TRP A 84 5.90 -17.49 12.19
CA TRP A 84 6.17 -18.93 12.10
C TRP A 84 7.25 -19.18 11.05
N PRO A 85 8.52 -18.85 11.33
CA PRO A 85 9.61 -19.19 10.45
C PRO A 85 9.68 -20.71 10.27
N ALA A 86 10.07 -21.15 9.07
CA ALA A 86 10.32 -22.57 8.84
C ALA A 86 11.43 -23.04 9.80
N ALA A 87 11.18 -24.14 10.51
CA ALA A 87 12.14 -24.72 11.45
C ALA A 87 13.33 -25.31 10.67
N LEU A 88 14.24 -24.44 10.27
CA LEU A 88 15.45 -24.75 9.54
C LEU A 88 16.59 -24.17 10.37
N GLY A 89 17.40 -25.05 10.93
CA GLY A 89 18.55 -24.72 11.78
C GLY A 89 18.41 -25.21 13.22
N ASP A 90 19.46 -25.86 13.71
CA ASP A 90 19.66 -26.13 15.13
C ASP A 90 19.62 -24.80 15.91
N ARG A 91 19.20 -24.82 17.18
CA ARG A 91 19.12 -23.60 18.00
C ARG A 91 20.53 -23.01 18.11
N THR A 92 20.80 -21.92 17.39
CA THR A 92 22.06 -21.18 17.54
C THR A 92 22.11 -20.62 18.95
N VAL A 93 23.02 -21.22 19.74
CA VAL A 93 23.49 -20.64 20.99
C VAL A 93 24.30 -19.41 20.58
N LEU A 94 23.91 -18.25 21.09
CA LEU A 94 24.73 -17.05 21.01
C LEU A 94 26.00 -17.33 21.82
N ASP A 95 27.13 -17.57 21.15
CA ASP A 95 28.43 -17.32 21.79
C ASP A 95 28.62 -15.80 21.78
N GLU A 96 28.67 -15.21 22.97
CA GLU A 96 28.84 -13.76 23.18
C GLU A 96 30.26 -13.26 22.86
N ASP A 97 31.17 -14.14 22.43
CA ASP A 97 32.61 -13.84 22.30
C ASP A 97 33.10 -13.88 20.84
N SER A 98 32.58 -13.00 19.97
CA SER A 98 33.26 -12.69 18.70
C SER A 98 33.48 -11.18 18.56
N ASP A 99 34.73 -10.76 18.78
CA ASP A 99 35.21 -9.39 18.64
C ASP A 99 34.87 -8.79 17.25
N PRO A 100 34.29 -7.57 17.20
CA PRO A 100 33.99 -6.90 15.94
C PRO A 100 35.14 -5.96 15.54
N GLU A 101 36.14 -6.48 14.83
CA GLU A 101 37.04 -5.66 14.02
C GLU A 101 37.01 -6.10 12.57
N ALA A 102 36.24 -5.38 11.75
CA ALA A 102 36.42 -5.35 10.29
C ALA A 102 35.79 -4.08 9.71
N ASP A 103 36.53 -2.97 9.77
CA ASP A 103 36.35 -1.85 8.84
C ASP A 103 36.96 -2.25 7.49
N GLY A 104 36.10 -2.53 6.51
CA GLY A 104 36.52 -2.81 5.13
C GLY A 104 35.35 -2.72 4.15
N GLU A 105 35.58 -2.10 3.00
CA GLU A 105 34.68 -2.16 1.84
C GLU A 105 34.35 -3.62 1.47
N PRO A 106 33.19 -3.91 0.85
CA PRO A 106 32.81 -5.27 0.48
C PRO A 106 33.80 -5.85 -0.53
N GLN A 107 34.80 -6.58 -0.04
CA GLN A 107 35.68 -7.38 -0.86
C GLN A 107 34.85 -8.52 -1.47
N GLY A 108 34.74 -8.52 -2.80
CA GLY A 108 34.20 -9.65 -3.52
C GLY A 108 34.95 -10.94 -3.14
N LEU A 109 34.20 -12.02 -2.99
CA LEU A 109 34.69 -13.32 -2.55
C LEU A 109 35.70 -13.93 -3.53
N PRO A 110 36.50 -14.90 -3.07
CA PRO A 110 37.24 -15.80 -3.97
C PRO A 110 36.26 -16.51 -4.92
N PRO A 111 36.55 -16.56 -6.23
CA PRO A 111 35.68 -17.21 -7.22
C PRO A 111 35.39 -18.70 -6.93
N GLU A 112 36.31 -19.39 -6.24
CA GLU A 112 36.25 -20.83 -5.97
C GLU A 112 35.09 -21.23 -5.04
N ASP A 113 34.80 -20.42 -4.02
CA ASP A 113 33.72 -20.70 -3.05
C ASP A 113 32.33 -20.53 -3.69
N VAL A 114 32.20 -19.55 -4.59
CA VAL A 114 30.95 -19.26 -5.31
C VAL A 114 30.64 -20.37 -6.32
N GLU A 115 31.65 -20.90 -6.99
CA GLU A 115 31.50 -22.00 -7.95
C GLU A 115 31.10 -23.31 -7.24
N ALA A 116 31.71 -23.61 -6.08
CA ALA A 116 31.36 -24.77 -5.26
C ALA A 116 29.93 -24.69 -4.70
N MET A 117 29.53 -23.52 -4.19
CA MET A 117 28.15 -23.26 -3.78
C MET A 117 27.15 -23.49 -4.92
N ARG A 118 27.46 -22.99 -6.12
CA ARG A 118 26.60 -23.14 -7.29
C ARG A 118 26.49 -24.60 -7.73
N ALA A 119 27.59 -25.35 -7.69
CA ALA A 119 27.57 -26.78 -8.01
C ALA A 119 26.63 -27.56 -7.07
N MET A 120 26.70 -27.29 -5.76
CA MET A 120 25.80 -27.89 -4.78
C MET A 120 24.32 -27.49 -4.98
N LEU A 121 24.03 -26.22 -5.32
CA LEU A 121 22.67 -25.79 -5.66
C LEU A 121 22.15 -26.45 -6.94
N LEU A 122 23.00 -26.61 -7.95
CA LEU A 122 22.63 -27.29 -9.20
C LEU A 122 22.31 -28.75 -8.96
N ASP A 123 23.12 -29.43 -8.15
CA ASP A 123 22.92 -30.83 -7.79
C ASP A 123 21.55 -31.02 -7.11
N LEU A 124 21.29 -30.25 -6.04
CA LEU A 124 20.01 -30.25 -5.34
C LEU A 124 18.83 -29.87 -6.24
N LEU A 125 18.99 -28.94 -7.17
CA LEU A 125 17.88 -28.62 -8.06
C LEU A 125 17.69 -29.67 -9.15
N SER A 126 18.73 -30.41 -9.53
CA SER A 126 18.68 -31.40 -10.61
C SER A 126 18.11 -32.74 -10.18
N GLU A 127 18.23 -33.09 -8.90
CA GLU A 127 17.75 -34.35 -8.34
C GLU A 127 16.21 -34.40 -8.21
N ASN A 128 15.63 -35.55 -8.56
CA ASN A 128 14.20 -35.88 -8.43
C ASN A 128 13.94 -36.72 -7.16
N GLU A 129 14.59 -36.42 -6.03
CA GLU A 129 14.22 -37.06 -4.75
C GLU A 129 12.90 -36.48 -4.20
N ASP A 130 12.27 -37.19 -3.24
CA ASP A 130 11.02 -36.80 -2.59
C ASP A 130 10.99 -35.30 -2.24
N LEU A 131 10.01 -34.56 -2.80
CA LEU A 131 9.90 -33.10 -2.70
C LEU A 131 10.07 -32.55 -1.27
N ALA A 132 9.58 -33.30 -0.26
CA ALA A 132 9.62 -32.89 1.13
C ALA A 132 11.05 -32.82 1.73
N ASN A 133 11.95 -33.72 1.32
CA ASN A 133 13.34 -33.73 1.79
C ASN A 133 14.18 -32.69 1.03
N MET A 134 13.85 -32.45 -0.24
CA MET A 134 14.50 -31.46 -1.08
C MET A 134 14.31 -30.03 -0.55
N ASP A 135 13.08 -29.69 -0.16
CA ASP A 135 12.77 -28.36 0.40
C ASP A 135 13.55 -28.09 1.69
N GLN A 136 13.76 -29.09 2.56
CA GLN A 136 14.54 -28.94 3.78
C GLN A 136 16.04 -28.71 3.51
N ARG A 137 16.63 -29.49 2.61
CA ARG A 137 18.06 -29.35 2.23
C ARG A 137 18.31 -28.01 1.55
N LEU A 138 17.47 -27.64 0.58
CA LEU A 138 17.54 -26.34 -0.11
C LEU A 138 17.44 -25.18 0.87
N ALA A 139 16.49 -25.25 1.80
CA ALA A 139 16.29 -24.16 2.72
C ALA A 139 17.39 -24.06 3.81
N ALA A 140 17.97 -25.19 4.24
CA ALA A 140 19.18 -25.18 5.07
C ALA A 140 20.38 -24.56 4.36
N MET A 141 20.55 -24.86 3.07
CA MET A 141 21.61 -24.26 2.25
C MET A 141 21.39 -22.75 2.06
N VAL A 142 20.16 -22.32 1.77
CA VAL A 142 19.81 -20.90 1.71
C VAL A 142 20.12 -20.18 3.02
N ALA A 143 19.85 -20.80 4.17
CA ALA A 143 20.20 -20.25 5.48
C ALA A 143 21.71 -20.00 5.60
N GLN A 144 22.55 -20.97 5.24
CA GLN A 144 24.01 -20.81 5.25
C GLN A 144 24.47 -19.69 4.29
N ILE A 145 23.89 -19.61 3.10
CA ILE A 145 24.21 -18.57 2.12
C ILE A 145 23.87 -17.18 2.66
N VAL A 146 22.68 -17.00 3.26
CA VAL A 146 22.30 -15.72 3.85
C VAL A 146 23.19 -15.39 5.06
N GLU A 147 23.61 -16.40 5.83
CA GLU A 147 24.53 -16.23 6.96
C GLU A 147 25.89 -15.67 6.55
N GLN A 148 26.48 -16.27 5.53
CA GLN A 148 27.84 -15.99 5.11
C GLN A 148 27.90 -14.77 4.18
N TYR A 149 26.90 -14.60 3.32
CA TYR A 149 26.94 -13.65 2.20
C TYR A 149 25.86 -12.57 2.24
N GLY A 150 24.90 -12.68 3.17
CA GLY A 150 23.84 -11.68 3.34
C GLY A 150 24.19 -10.58 4.36
N LYS A 151 25.25 -10.73 5.16
CA LYS A 151 25.60 -9.79 6.24
C LYS A 151 26.21 -8.49 5.70
N TYR A 152 25.76 -7.36 6.23
CA TYR A 152 26.38 -6.04 6.04
C TYR A 152 26.23 -5.16 7.27
N ASN A 153 27.09 -4.15 7.40
CA ASN A 153 26.97 -3.14 8.43
C ASN A 153 26.09 -1.97 7.96
N SER A 154 25.01 -1.72 8.70
CA SER A 154 24.18 -0.53 8.58
C SER A 154 24.60 0.51 9.63
N SER A 155 24.12 1.74 9.49
CA SER A 155 24.30 2.81 10.49
C SER A 155 23.70 2.48 11.88
N ARG A 156 22.94 1.39 11.99
CA ARG A 156 22.33 0.89 13.22
C ARG A 156 22.88 -0.48 13.67
N GLY A 157 23.99 -0.94 13.09
CA GLY A 157 24.62 -2.23 13.39
C GLY A 157 24.55 -3.23 12.23
N PRO A 158 24.98 -4.49 12.46
CA PRO A 158 24.95 -5.52 11.43
C PRO A 158 23.50 -5.88 11.06
N SER A 159 23.26 -6.12 9.78
CA SER A 159 21.95 -6.41 9.19
C SER A 159 22.11 -7.39 8.01
N TYR A 160 21.00 -7.97 7.53
CA TYR A 160 21.00 -8.88 6.39
C TYR A 160 20.33 -8.28 5.15
N SER A 161 20.91 -8.49 3.97
CA SER A 161 20.42 -8.01 2.68
C SER A 161 20.20 -9.16 1.71
N SER A 162 18.97 -9.27 1.20
CA SER A 162 18.63 -10.25 0.16
C SER A 162 19.36 -9.92 -1.15
N TYR A 163 19.59 -8.64 -1.44
CA TYR A 163 20.33 -8.22 -2.64
C TYR A 163 21.76 -8.76 -2.63
N GLN A 164 22.46 -8.70 -1.48
CA GLN A 164 23.82 -9.20 -1.38
C GLN A 164 23.88 -10.73 -1.49
N ALA A 165 22.99 -11.43 -0.78
CA ALA A 165 22.87 -12.88 -0.89
C ALA A 165 22.59 -13.29 -2.34
N LEU A 166 21.59 -12.70 -2.99
CA LEU A 166 21.24 -13.02 -4.38
C LEU A 166 22.35 -12.66 -5.38
N LYS A 167 23.06 -11.55 -5.16
CA LYS A 167 24.19 -11.14 -5.99
C LYS A 167 25.33 -12.15 -5.90
N SER A 168 25.62 -12.68 -4.71
CA SER A 168 26.66 -13.71 -4.53
C SER A 168 26.32 -15.04 -5.23
N MET A 169 25.02 -15.34 -5.39
CA MET A 169 24.55 -16.58 -6.02
C MET A 169 24.63 -16.56 -7.55
N ALA A 170 24.77 -15.39 -8.18
CA ALA A 170 24.81 -15.22 -9.64
C ALA A 170 23.70 -16.02 -10.35
N LEU A 171 22.43 -15.74 -10.00
CA LEU A 171 21.29 -16.57 -10.40
C LEU A 171 21.13 -16.73 -11.92
N ASP A 172 21.58 -15.77 -12.72
CA ASP A 172 21.53 -15.87 -14.19
C ASP A 172 22.41 -17.01 -14.73
N GLU A 173 23.58 -17.23 -14.12
CA GLU A 173 24.48 -18.35 -14.46
C GLU A 173 23.93 -19.69 -13.95
N LEU A 174 23.28 -19.67 -12.78
CA LEU A 174 22.59 -20.84 -12.24
C LEU A 174 21.42 -21.26 -13.13
N GLU A 175 20.63 -20.30 -13.62
CA GLU A 175 19.50 -20.55 -14.54
C GLU A 175 19.98 -21.18 -15.85
N GLY A 176 21.07 -20.66 -16.43
CA GLY A 176 21.66 -21.21 -17.65
C GLY A 176 22.16 -22.65 -17.47
N LYS A 177 22.88 -22.93 -16.36
CA LYS A 177 23.37 -24.29 -16.05
C LYS A 177 22.21 -25.26 -15.75
N LEU A 178 21.17 -24.80 -15.07
CA LEU A 178 19.99 -25.60 -14.77
C LEU A 178 19.16 -25.91 -16.03
N LEU A 179 19.00 -24.93 -16.91
CA LEU A 179 18.36 -25.13 -18.22
C LEU A 179 19.12 -26.17 -19.04
N ALA A 180 20.46 -26.08 -19.09
CA ALA A 180 21.29 -27.06 -19.77
C ALA A 180 21.13 -28.48 -19.17
N GLY A 181 21.10 -28.59 -17.84
CA GLY A 181 20.87 -29.87 -17.14
C GLY A 181 19.48 -30.46 -17.41
N LEU A 182 18.43 -29.63 -17.46
CA LEU A 182 17.06 -30.04 -17.80
C LEU A 182 16.91 -30.47 -19.27
N LEU A 183 17.74 -29.92 -20.15
CA LEU A 183 17.73 -30.26 -21.58
C LEU A 183 18.59 -31.49 -21.92
N ALA A 184 19.59 -31.82 -21.10
CA ALA A 184 20.50 -32.95 -21.33
C ALA A 184 19.82 -34.30 -21.62
N PRO A 185 18.68 -34.67 -20.98
CA PRO A 185 17.97 -35.92 -21.30
C PRO A 185 17.35 -35.98 -22.70
N TYR A 186 17.15 -34.83 -23.35
CA TYR A 186 16.53 -34.73 -24.68
C TYR A 186 17.54 -34.74 -25.84
N GLY A 187 18.85 -34.79 -25.53
CA GLY A 187 19.93 -34.81 -26.53
C GLY A 187 20.13 -33.49 -27.26
N ASP A 188 20.79 -33.53 -28.42
CA ASP A 188 21.24 -32.33 -29.17
C ASP A 188 20.12 -31.60 -29.93
N ALA A 189 18.90 -32.15 -29.98
CA ALA A 189 17.77 -31.58 -30.73
C ALA A 189 16.45 -31.69 -29.96
N PRO A 190 16.30 -30.94 -28.84
CA PRO A 190 15.03 -30.86 -28.12
C PRO A 190 13.94 -30.24 -29.00
N THR A 191 12.71 -30.71 -28.85
CA THR A 191 11.55 -30.09 -29.51
C THR A 191 11.26 -28.70 -28.92
N PRO A 192 10.63 -27.78 -29.67
CA PRO A 192 10.28 -26.45 -29.15
C PRO A 192 9.47 -26.49 -27.84
N THR A 193 8.58 -27.47 -27.72
CA THR A 193 7.79 -27.70 -26.50
C THR A 193 8.64 -28.16 -25.31
N GLN A 194 9.66 -29.01 -25.54
CA GLN A 194 10.57 -29.45 -24.47
C GLN A 194 11.45 -28.29 -24.00
N GLU A 195 11.90 -27.42 -24.91
CA GLU A 195 12.62 -26.21 -24.55
C GLU A 195 11.77 -25.25 -23.73
N GLU A 196 10.52 -25.00 -24.11
CA GLU A 196 9.61 -24.14 -23.36
C GLU A 196 9.32 -24.68 -21.96
N ILE A 197 9.11 -26.00 -21.84
CA ILE A 197 8.90 -26.66 -20.54
C ILE A 197 10.16 -26.54 -19.66
N ALA A 198 11.34 -26.81 -20.20
CA ALA A 198 12.59 -26.70 -19.45
C ALA A 198 12.87 -25.26 -19.00
N LYS A 199 12.62 -24.27 -19.86
CA LYS A 199 12.70 -22.83 -19.53
C LYS A 199 11.72 -22.45 -18.42
N ALA A 200 10.47 -22.89 -18.52
CA ALA A 200 9.45 -22.61 -17.50
C ALA A 200 9.81 -23.23 -16.14
N LEU A 201 10.28 -24.48 -16.13
CA LEU A 201 10.70 -25.17 -14.91
C LEU A 201 11.94 -24.52 -14.28
N ALA A 202 12.89 -24.09 -15.11
CA ALA A 202 14.08 -23.37 -14.66
C ALA A 202 13.71 -22.04 -13.98
N ALA A 203 12.91 -21.22 -14.65
CA ALA A 203 12.42 -19.96 -14.11
C ALA A 203 11.63 -20.16 -12.80
N GLN A 204 10.82 -21.22 -12.71
CA GLN A 204 10.07 -21.56 -11.50
C GLN A 204 11.00 -21.89 -10.33
N ARG A 205 12.03 -22.72 -10.54
CA ARG A 205 13.01 -23.10 -9.49
C ARG A 205 13.84 -21.91 -9.01
N ILE A 206 14.28 -21.05 -9.94
CA ILE A 206 14.99 -19.81 -9.59
C ILE A 206 14.09 -18.86 -8.78
N SER A 207 12.81 -18.74 -9.17
CA SER A 207 11.83 -17.96 -8.41
C SER A 207 11.63 -18.49 -6.99
N GLN A 208 11.60 -19.83 -6.81
CA GLN A 208 11.49 -20.47 -5.51
C GLN A 208 12.70 -20.16 -4.62
N ILE A 209 13.93 -20.27 -5.15
CA ILE A 209 15.15 -19.90 -4.40
C ILE A 209 15.13 -18.43 -3.99
N ARG A 210 14.76 -17.53 -4.89
CA ARG A 210 14.66 -16.09 -4.59
C ARG A 210 13.74 -15.84 -3.39
N LYS A 211 12.56 -16.48 -3.38
CA LYS A 211 11.61 -16.38 -2.27
C LYS A 211 12.17 -16.92 -0.96
N MET A 212 12.87 -18.06 -1.01
CA MET A 212 13.52 -18.64 0.17
C MET A 212 14.58 -17.68 0.75
N VAL A 213 15.45 -17.14 -0.10
CA VAL A 213 16.50 -16.17 0.31
C VAL A 213 15.88 -14.91 0.93
N GLU A 214 14.82 -14.37 0.32
CA GLU A 214 14.11 -13.22 0.88
C GLU A 214 13.47 -13.53 2.23
N SER A 215 12.82 -14.69 2.39
CA SER A 215 12.20 -15.10 3.64
C SER A 215 13.23 -15.29 4.77
N GLU A 216 14.37 -15.90 4.46
CA GLU A 216 15.44 -16.16 5.42
C GLU A 216 16.19 -14.88 5.81
N THR A 217 16.41 -13.97 4.85
CA THR A 217 16.95 -12.63 5.14
C THR A 217 16.02 -11.88 6.10
N LYS A 218 14.70 -11.90 5.85
CA LYS A 218 13.72 -11.25 6.74
C LYS A 218 13.74 -11.86 8.14
N ARG A 219 13.80 -13.19 8.24
CA ARG A 219 13.90 -13.92 9.52
C ARG A 219 15.13 -13.46 10.30
N ARG A 220 16.32 -13.47 9.71
CA ARG A 220 17.58 -13.10 10.38
C ARG A 220 17.62 -11.62 10.77
N THR A 221 17.13 -10.74 9.90
CA THR A 221 16.97 -9.32 10.25
C THR A 221 16.01 -9.14 11.42
N ALA A 222 14.97 -9.98 11.55
CA ALA A 222 14.03 -9.93 12.67
C ALA A 222 14.61 -10.50 13.96
N GLU A 223 15.44 -11.54 13.89
CA GLU A 223 16.18 -12.07 15.03
C GLU A 223 17.17 -11.04 15.58
N GLN A 224 17.80 -10.24 14.70
CA GLN A 224 18.82 -9.26 15.08
C GLN A 224 18.28 -7.88 15.48
N LEU A 225 17.34 -7.32 14.73
CA LEU A 225 16.77 -5.97 14.95
C LEU A 225 15.38 -5.99 15.61
N GLY A 226 14.83 -7.18 15.86
CA GLY A 226 13.48 -7.38 16.38
C GLY A 226 12.42 -7.46 15.27
N ARG A 227 11.33 -8.17 15.56
CA ARG A 227 10.19 -8.36 14.64
C ARG A 227 9.54 -7.04 14.24
N ASP A 228 9.48 -6.06 15.14
CA ASP A 228 8.87 -4.75 14.88
C ASP A 228 9.57 -3.99 13.75
N HIS A 229 10.90 -4.10 13.65
CA HIS A 229 11.68 -3.45 12.60
C HIS A 229 11.38 -4.04 11.21
N VAL A 230 11.30 -5.37 11.13
CA VAL A 230 10.97 -6.06 9.87
C VAL A 230 9.51 -5.85 9.49
N GLN A 231 8.59 -5.71 10.46
CA GLN A 231 7.20 -5.35 10.19
C GLN A 231 7.05 -3.96 9.55
N MET A 232 7.89 -2.99 9.91
CA MET A 232 7.81 -1.65 9.32
C MET A 232 8.33 -1.58 7.88
N TYR A 233 9.37 -2.35 7.54
CA TYR A 233 10.10 -2.16 6.27
C TYR A 233 10.09 -3.37 5.33
N GLY A 234 9.84 -4.59 5.82
CA GLY A 234 9.98 -5.85 5.08
C GLY A 234 8.67 -6.52 4.66
N ILE A 235 7.52 -5.96 5.05
CA ILE A 235 6.19 -6.55 4.82
C ILE A 235 5.45 -5.75 3.75
N PRO A 236 4.88 -6.41 2.72
CA PRO A 236 4.03 -5.74 1.75
C PRO A 236 2.89 -4.98 2.44
N GLN A 237 2.81 -3.68 2.22
CA GLN A 237 1.73 -2.86 2.74
C GLN A 237 0.41 -3.25 2.07
N LEU A 238 -0.68 -3.28 2.84
CA LEU A 238 -2.02 -3.47 2.29
C LEU A 238 -2.26 -2.45 1.18
N SER A 239 -2.96 -2.83 0.10
CA SER A 239 -3.21 -1.95 -1.04
C SER A 239 -3.84 -0.60 -0.64
N GLU A 240 -4.59 -0.55 0.47
CA GLU A 240 -5.20 0.68 0.98
C GLU A 240 -4.22 1.62 1.71
N ASN A 241 -3.07 1.10 2.15
CA ASN A 241 -2.00 1.79 2.86
C ASN A 241 -0.80 2.11 1.97
N VAL A 242 -0.74 1.59 0.73
CA VAL A 242 0.32 1.91 -0.24
C VAL A 242 0.34 3.43 -0.47
N GLU A 243 1.55 4.00 -0.37
CA GLU A 243 1.77 5.42 -0.63
C GLU A 243 1.61 5.72 -2.13
N PHE A 244 0.71 6.64 -2.48
CA PHE A 244 0.40 6.95 -3.89
C PHE A 244 1.61 7.34 -4.73
N LEU A 245 2.60 7.99 -4.11
CA LEU A 245 3.83 8.47 -4.74
C LEU A 245 4.85 7.35 -5.02
N ARG A 246 4.71 6.18 -4.36
CA ARG A 246 5.64 5.04 -4.48
C ARG A 246 5.00 3.80 -5.11
N ALA A 247 3.71 3.87 -5.47
CA ALA A 247 2.97 2.73 -5.97
C ALA A 247 3.47 2.30 -7.36
N SER A 248 3.79 1.02 -7.52
CA SER A 248 4.07 0.43 -8.83
C SER A 248 2.79 0.39 -9.69
N GLY A 249 2.94 0.28 -11.02
CA GLY A 249 1.80 0.20 -11.94
C GLY A 249 0.84 -0.98 -11.64
N GLU A 250 1.36 -2.07 -11.09
CA GLU A 250 0.56 -3.21 -10.64
C GLU A 250 -0.22 -2.92 -9.36
N GLN A 251 0.43 -2.25 -8.39
CA GLN A 251 -0.22 -1.82 -7.15
C GLN A 251 -1.37 -0.84 -7.43
N LEU A 252 -1.19 0.09 -8.37
CA LEU A 252 -2.26 1.00 -8.81
C LEU A 252 -3.47 0.26 -9.41
N ARG A 253 -3.23 -0.82 -10.18
CA ARG A 253 -4.31 -1.67 -10.71
C ARG A 253 -5.04 -2.44 -9.61
N GLN A 254 -4.33 -2.92 -8.60
CA GLN A 254 -4.94 -3.60 -7.46
C GLN A 254 -5.76 -2.63 -6.61
N MET A 255 -5.25 -1.41 -6.37
CA MET A 255 -5.99 -0.34 -5.70
C MET A 255 -7.28 0.04 -6.45
N ARG A 256 -7.30 0.01 -7.79
CA ARG A 256 -8.54 0.26 -8.57
C ARG A 256 -9.68 -0.66 -8.15
N LYS A 257 -9.40 -1.94 -7.84
CA LYS A 257 -10.43 -2.89 -7.40
C LYS A 257 -11.00 -2.55 -6.02
N THR A 258 -10.24 -1.86 -5.16
CA THR A 258 -10.67 -1.47 -3.82
C THR A 258 -11.38 -0.11 -3.78
N VAL A 259 -11.27 0.73 -4.83
CA VAL A 259 -11.95 2.04 -4.92
C VAL A 259 -13.48 1.93 -4.85
N GLN A 260 -14.07 0.98 -5.56
CA GLN A 260 -15.52 0.95 -5.74
C GLN A 260 -16.29 0.62 -4.43
N PRO A 261 -15.86 -0.35 -3.61
CA PRO A 261 -16.39 -0.55 -2.26
C PRO A 261 -16.22 0.67 -1.34
N LEU A 262 -15.05 1.32 -1.37
CA LEU A 262 -14.78 2.53 -0.57
C LEU A 262 -15.70 3.67 -0.97
N ALA A 263 -15.82 3.95 -2.27
CA ALA A 263 -16.71 4.97 -2.81
C ALA A 263 -18.17 4.70 -2.40
N ARG A 264 -18.63 3.46 -2.49
CA ARG A 264 -19.99 3.07 -2.08
C ARG A 264 -20.22 3.27 -0.58
N THR A 265 -19.24 2.95 0.24
CA THR A 265 -19.30 3.14 1.70
C THR A 265 -19.37 4.62 2.05
N LEU A 266 -18.50 5.43 1.47
CA LEU A 266 -18.49 6.88 1.63
C LEU A 266 -19.79 7.53 1.14
N ALA A 267 -20.29 7.12 -0.02
CA ALA A 267 -21.56 7.59 -0.55
C ALA A 267 -22.74 7.26 0.39
N THR A 268 -22.75 6.06 0.96
CA THR A 268 -23.79 5.61 1.90
C THR A 268 -23.74 6.43 3.19
N ARG A 269 -22.55 6.66 3.74
CA ARG A 269 -22.35 7.50 4.93
C ARG A 269 -22.79 8.94 4.69
N LEU A 270 -22.41 9.52 3.55
CA LEU A 270 -22.80 10.87 3.15
C LEU A 270 -24.33 11.00 3.04
N ALA A 271 -24.98 10.01 2.42
CA ALA A 271 -26.43 9.96 2.34
C ALA A 271 -27.08 9.85 3.74
N ALA A 272 -26.52 9.05 4.65
CA ALA A 272 -27.01 8.87 6.01
C ALA A 272 -26.85 10.14 6.87
N LYS A 273 -25.69 10.81 6.81
CA LYS A 273 -25.39 12.06 7.53
C LYS A 273 -26.38 13.17 7.13
N ARG A 274 -26.66 13.31 5.84
CA ARG A 274 -27.69 14.22 5.31
C ARG A 274 -29.10 13.89 5.82
N ARG A 275 -29.44 12.60 5.99
CA ARG A 275 -30.74 12.22 6.55
C ARG A 275 -30.91 12.64 8.00
N ARG A 276 -29.86 12.57 8.82
CA ARG A 276 -29.91 12.98 10.24
C ARG A 276 -30.14 14.49 10.40
N HIS A 277 -29.60 15.30 9.48
CA HIS A 277 -29.90 16.74 9.41
C HIS A 277 -31.29 17.10 8.85
N ARG A 278 -32.17 16.11 8.59
CA ARG A 278 -33.55 16.35 8.09
C ARG A 278 -34.55 16.81 9.14
N ALA A 279 -34.15 16.94 10.41
CA ALA A 279 -34.97 17.66 11.40
C ALA A 279 -34.89 19.16 11.08
N GLY A 280 -35.63 19.59 10.04
CA GLY A 280 -35.73 20.98 9.64
C GLY A 280 -36.41 21.85 10.70
N GLN A 281 -36.45 23.16 10.47
CA GLN A 281 -37.26 24.06 11.29
C GLN A 281 -38.75 23.70 11.21
N ILE A 282 -39.49 24.02 12.26
CA ILE A 282 -40.94 23.87 12.30
C ILE A 282 -41.56 24.81 11.26
N ASP A 283 -42.35 24.28 10.33
CA ASP A 283 -43.17 25.09 9.43
C ASP A 283 -44.35 25.61 10.24
N LEU A 284 -44.17 26.76 10.90
CA LEU A 284 -45.15 27.39 11.78
C LEU A 284 -46.52 27.54 11.10
N ARG A 285 -46.54 27.89 9.80
CA ARG A 285 -47.79 28.10 9.05
C ARG A 285 -48.54 26.78 8.85
N LYS A 286 -47.86 25.72 8.42
CA LYS A 286 -48.50 24.42 8.23
C LYS A 286 -48.83 23.74 9.56
N THR A 287 -47.98 23.92 10.55
CA THR A 287 -48.20 23.41 11.90
C THR A 287 -49.45 24.04 12.49
N LEU A 288 -49.53 25.38 12.57
CA LEU A 288 -50.72 26.08 13.06
C LEU A 288 -52.00 25.73 12.29
N ARG A 289 -51.91 25.61 10.95
CA ARG A 289 -53.07 25.21 10.14
C ARG A 289 -53.53 23.77 10.43
N LYS A 290 -52.61 22.86 10.70
CA LYS A 290 -52.91 21.48 11.10
C LYS A 290 -53.46 21.42 12.53
N SER A 291 -53.00 22.29 13.41
CA SER A 291 -53.46 22.43 14.81
C SER A 291 -54.83 23.09 14.96
N MET A 292 -55.45 23.57 13.88
CA MET A 292 -56.77 24.22 13.96
C MET A 292 -57.86 23.25 14.42
N SER A 293 -57.76 21.97 14.09
CA SER A 293 -58.70 20.94 14.55
C SER A 293 -58.55 20.62 16.05
N THR A 294 -57.39 20.91 16.63
CA THR A 294 -57.07 20.70 18.06
C THR A 294 -57.16 22.00 18.87
N GLY A 295 -57.98 22.95 18.43
CA GLY A 295 -58.19 24.22 19.13
C GLY A 295 -56.98 25.16 19.13
N GLY A 296 -56.07 24.99 18.17
CA GLY A 296 -54.85 25.80 18.05
C GLY A 296 -53.64 25.24 18.78
N VAL A 297 -53.78 24.12 19.51
CA VAL A 297 -52.66 23.48 20.22
C VAL A 297 -51.87 22.57 19.27
N PRO A 298 -50.58 22.84 19.01
CA PRO A 298 -49.76 22.05 18.10
C PRO A 298 -49.30 20.72 18.71
N ILE A 299 -50.19 19.72 18.64
CA ILE A 299 -49.89 18.33 19.02
C ILE A 299 -48.99 17.67 17.98
N ASP A 300 -49.29 17.86 16.69
CA ASP A 300 -48.53 17.32 15.57
C ASP A 300 -47.74 18.43 14.85
N VAL A 301 -46.45 18.49 15.10
CA VAL A 301 -45.56 19.48 14.49
C VAL A 301 -45.22 19.10 13.05
N VAL A 302 -45.45 20.02 12.10
CA VAL A 302 -45.09 19.83 10.69
C VAL A 302 -43.72 20.45 10.45
N MET A 303 -42.72 19.62 10.19
CA MET A 303 -41.39 20.11 9.82
C MET A 303 -41.39 20.70 8.41
N ALA A 304 -40.73 21.84 8.22
CA ALA A 304 -40.43 22.37 6.90
C ALA A 304 -39.57 21.35 6.16
N LYS A 305 -39.95 21.01 4.92
CA LYS A 305 -39.13 20.14 4.07
C LYS A 305 -37.80 20.85 3.81
N PRO A 306 -36.66 20.36 4.31
CA PRO A 306 -35.39 20.98 4.00
C PRO A 306 -35.15 20.84 2.50
N ARG A 307 -34.69 21.92 1.86
CA ARG A 307 -34.14 21.90 0.49
C ARG A 307 -32.63 22.16 0.55
N PRO A 308 -31.81 21.26 1.11
CA PRO A 308 -30.37 21.40 0.94
C PRO A 308 -30.07 21.14 -0.53
N ALA A 309 -29.67 22.19 -1.25
CA ALA A 309 -29.11 22.04 -2.58
C ALA A 309 -27.86 21.16 -2.44
N ARG A 310 -27.74 20.12 -3.28
CA ARG A 310 -26.49 19.35 -3.33
C ARG A 310 -25.36 20.31 -3.74
N PRO A 311 -24.21 20.32 -3.05
CA PRO A 311 -23.11 21.20 -3.42
C PRO A 311 -22.59 20.87 -4.81
N GLU A 312 -22.00 21.87 -5.44
CA GLU A 312 -21.23 21.72 -6.68
C GLU A 312 -19.79 21.40 -6.29
N LEU A 313 -19.19 20.35 -6.85
CA LEU A 313 -17.80 19.99 -6.59
C LEU A 313 -16.94 20.48 -7.76
N VAL A 314 -15.93 21.28 -7.45
CA VAL A 314 -14.90 21.72 -8.39
C VAL A 314 -13.58 21.13 -7.95
N VAL A 315 -13.01 20.25 -8.77
CA VAL A 315 -11.72 19.60 -8.49
C VAL A 315 -10.66 20.21 -9.39
N LEU A 316 -9.57 20.70 -8.81
CA LEU A 316 -8.38 21.17 -9.52
C LEU A 316 -7.25 20.19 -9.22
N CYS A 317 -6.72 19.53 -10.24
CA CYS A 317 -5.85 18.36 -10.08
C CYS A 317 -4.53 18.55 -10.82
N ASP A 318 -3.43 18.47 -10.08
CA ASP A 318 -2.08 18.39 -10.65
C ASP A 318 -1.90 17.02 -11.30
N VAL A 319 -1.52 16.96 -12.58
CA VAL A 319 -1.25 15.70 -13.30
C VAL A 319 0.22 15.56 -13.70
N SER A 320 1.10 16.32 -13.08
CA SER A 320 2.55 16.17 -13.21
C SER A 320 3.03 14.77 -12.80
N GLY A 321 4.20 14.39 -13.31
CA GLY A 321 4.76 13.05 -13.11
C GLY A 321 4.97 12.68 -11.64
N SER A 322 5.25 13.66 -10.75
CA SER A 322 5.48 13.41 -9.31
C SER A 322 4.22 12.89 -8.60
N VAL A 323 3.02 13.34 -9.02
CA VAL A 323 1.75 13.05 -8.32
C VAL A 323 0.75 12.26 -9.15
N ALA A 324 1.12 11.80 -10.35
CA ALA A 324 0.23 11.13 -11.30
C ALA A 324 -0.58 9.96 -10.67
N GLY A 325 0.05 9.13 -9.82
CA GLY A 325 -0.62 8.02 -9.13
C GLY A 325 -1.71 8.49 -8.16
N PHE A 326 -1.46 9.56 -7.41
CA PHE A 326 -2.41 10.17 -6.47
C PHE A 326 -3.60 10.79 -7.20
N SER A 327 -3.30 11.56 -8.23
CA SER A 327 -4.29 12.25 -9.06
C SER A 327 -5.22 11.26 -9.75
N HIS A 328 -4.67 10.20 -10.36
CA HIS A 328 -5.46 9.13 -10.96
C HIS A 328 -6.43 8.49 -9.96
N PHE A 329 -5.94 8.10 -8.77
CA PHE A 329 -6.76 7.45 -7.76
C PHE A 329 -7.88 8.36 -7.24
N THR A 330 -7.55 9.63 -6.95
CA THR A 330 -8.51 10.58 -6.42
C THR A 330 -9.61 10.91 -7.44
N LEU A 331 -9.25 11.02 -8.72
CA LEU A 331 -10.21 11.23 -9.80
C LEU A 331 -11.16 10.04 -9.99
N LEU A 332 -10.68 8.80 -9.85
CA LEU A 332 -11.53 7.60 -9.81
C LEU A 332 -12.55 7.67 -8.68
N LEU A 333 -12.11 8.06 -7.49
CA LEU A 333 -12.99 8.20 -6.33
C LEU A 333 -14.03 9.33 -6.51
N VAL A 334 -13.62 10.50 -7.00
CA VAL A 334 -14.51 11.62 -7.31
C VAL A 334 -15.56 11.22 -8.34
N SER A 335 -15.14 10.51 -9.40
CA SER A 335 -16.05 9.99 -10.42
C SER A 335 -17.09 9.03 -9.83
N ALA A 336 -16.65 8.09 -8.97
CA ALA A 336 -17.55 7.17 -8.28
C ALA A 336 -18.53 7.88 -7.33
N LEU A 337 -18.15 9.02 -6.75
CA LEU A 337 -18.98 9.84 -5.86
C LEU A 337 -19.85 10.88 -6.58
N ARG A 338 -19.76 11.00 -7.91
CA ARG A 338 -20.43 12.04 -8.72
C ARG A 338 -21.94 12.14 -8.48
N GLN A 339 -22.62 11.02 -8.24
CA GLN A 339 -24.08 10.99 -7.98
C GLN A 339 -24.50 11.74 -6.70
N GLN A 340 -23.56 12.01 -5.78
CA GLN A 340 -23.85 12.69 -4.51
C GLN A 340 -23.81 14.21 -4.59
N PHE A 341 -23.27 14.76 -5.68
CA PHE A 341 -23.16 16.19 -5.97
C PHE A 341 -24.23 16.61 -6.99
N SER A 342 -24.56 17.89 -7.06
CA SER A 342 -25.46 18.42 -8.12
C SER A 342 -24.73 18.50 -9.44
N ARG A 343 -23.46 18.92 -9.39
CA ARG A 343 -22.54 19.04 -10.52
C ARG A 343 -21.13 18.74 -10.03
N VAL A 344 -20.37 17.99 -10.82
CA VAL A 344 -18.94 17.78 -10.61
C VAL A 344 -18.23 18.31 -11.84
N ARG A 345 -17.23 19.16 -11.62
CA ARG A 345 -16.33 19.66 -12.66
C ARG A 345 -14.91 19.36 -12.25
N VAL A 346 -14.14 18.82 -13.18
CA VAL A 346 -12.76 18.40 -12.95
C VAL A 346 -11.87 19.16 -13.92
N PHE A 347 -10.86 19.80 -13.36
CA PHE A 347 -9.85 20.56 -14.04
C PHE A 347 -8.49 19.90 -13.76
N ALA A 348 -7.75 19.60 -14.81
CA ALA A 348 -6.40 19.06 -14.70
C ALA A 348 -5.39 20.13 -15.14
N PHE A 349 -4.23 20.17 -14.51
CA PHE A 349 -3.16 21.11 -14.86
C PHE A 349 -1.77 20.46 -14.71
N ILE A 350 -0.83 20.96 -15.50
CA ILE A 350 0.62 20.77 -15.33
C ILE A 350 1.25 22.16 -15.24
N ASP A 351 1.25 22.88 -16.37
CA ASP A 351 1.49 24.33 -16.41
C ASP A 351 0.16 25.11 -16.57
N THR A 352 -0.69 24.69 -17.51
CA THR A 352 -1.98 25.34 -17.80
C THR A 352 -3.16 24.47 -17.39
N THR A 353 -4.28 25.11 -17.08
CA THR A 353 -5.49 24.42 -16.59
C THR A 353 -6.48 24.18 -17.73
N ASP A 354 -6.98 22.95 -17.84
CA ASP A 354 -8.02 22.55 -18.78
C ASP A 354 -9.14 21.71 -18.12
N GLU A 355 -10.38 21.88 -18.61
CA GLU A 355 -11.54 21.15 -18.10
C GLU A 355 -11.63 19.75 -18.71
N VAL A 356 -11.33 18.75 -17.89
CA VAL A 356 -11.34 17.34 -18.27
C VAL A 356 -12.65 16.64 -17.91
N THR A 357 -13.64 17.34 -17.33
CA THR A 357 -14.96 16.80 -16.93
C THR A 357 -15.61 15.89 -17.98
N HIS A 358 -15.47 16.22 -19.27
CA HIS A 358 -16.05 15.49 -20.39
C HIS A 358 -15.45 14.08 -20.59
N MET A 359 -14.23 13.85 -20.11
CA MET A 359 -13.56 12.55 -20.15
C MET A 359 -14.06 11.60 -19.05
N PHE A 360 -14.83 12.09 -18.07
CA PHE A 360 -15.38 11.32 -16.93
C PHE A 360 -16.85 10.88 -17.17
N GLY A 361 -17.11 10.30 -18.35
CA GLY A 361 -18.43 9.79 -18.76
C GLY A 361 -18.80 8.44 -18.11
N PRO A 362 -20.10 8.05 -18.10
CA PRO A 362 -20.57 6.79 -17.49
C PRO A 362 -19.96 5.53 -18.11
N GLU A 363 -19.55 5.60 -19.38
CA GLU A 363 -18.96 4.49 -20.14
C GLU A 363 -17.46 4.68 -20.43
N ALA A 364 -16.85 5.77 -19.96
CA ALA A 364 -15.44 6.02 -20.20
C ALA A 364 -14.59 5.16 -19.25
N ASP A 365 -13.63 4.39 -19.79
CA ASP A 365 -12.60 3.78 -18.95
C ASP A 365 -11.68 4.88 -18.42
N LEU A 366 -11.98 5.33 -17.21
CA LEU A 366 -11.34 6.45 -16.55
C LEU A 366 -9.81 6.28 -16.47
N ALA A 367 -9.34 5.04 -16.37
CA ALA A 367 -7.92 4.74 -16.33
C ALA A 367 -7.24 5.06 -17.67
N VAL A 368 -7.93 4.79 -18.79
CA VAL A 368 -7.42 5.09 -20.14
C VAL A 368 -7.48 6.59 -20.39
N ALA A 369 -8.53 7.28 -19.94
CA ALA A 369 -8.64 8.73 -20.07
C ALA A 369 -7.53 9.47 -19.30
N VAL A 370 -7.26 9.08 -18.05
CA VAL A 370 -6.18 9.68 -17.24
C VAL A 370 -4.81 9.35 -17.83
N GLN A 371 -4.57 8.10 -18.26
CA GLN A 371 -3.32 7.73 -18.95
C GLN A 371 -3.11 8.50 -20.26
N ARG A 372 -4.18 8.78 -21.01
CA ARG A 372 -4.12 9.63 -22.21
C ARG A 372 -3.75 11.05 -21.86
N ILE A 373 -4.37 11.65 -20.83
CA ILE A 373 -4.01 12.99 -20.37
C ILE A 373 -2.52 13.04 -20.00
N THR A 374 -2.04 12.10 -19.18
CA THR A 374 -0.61 12.07 -18.79
C THR A 374 0.30 11.93 -20.01
N ARG A 375 0.01 11.03 -20.95
CA ARG A 375 0.83 10.82 -22.16
C ARG A 375 0.78 11.98 -23.15
N GLU A 376 -0.41 12.49 -23.44
CA GLU A 376 -0.57 13.64 -24.34
C GLU A 376 0.11 14.86 -23.75
N SER A 377 0.01 15.08 -22.43
CA SER A 377 0.69 16.18 -21.78
C SER A 377 2.21 16.02 -21.68
N GLU A 378 2.75 14.82 -21.43
CA GLU A 378 4.19 14.52 -21.52
C GLU A 378 4.76 14.84 -22.91
N VAL A 379 3.96 14.71 -23.97
CA VAL A 379 4.37 15.03 -25.35
C VAL A 379 4.36 16.55 -25.63
N TYR A 380 3.51 17.32 -24.94
CA TYR A 380 3.40 18.78 -25.14
C TYR A 380 4.39 19.60 -24.30
N THR A 381 4.86 19.11 -23.15
CA THR A 381 5.78 19.85 -22.26
C THR A 381 7.13 19.16 -22.14
N ARG A 382 8.16 19.76 -22.75
CA ARG A 382 9.55 19.27 -22.70
C ARG A 382 10.19 19.40 -21.29
N ASP A 383 9.53 20.10 -20.35
CA ASP A 383 10.05 20.41 -19.03
C ASP A 383 9.27 19.83 -17.82
N GLY A 384 8.06 19.26 -17.97
CA GLY A 384 7.40 18.41 -16.95
C GLY A 384 7.23 18.92 -15.50
N HIS A 385 7.48 20.20 -15.22
CA HIS A 385 7.53 20.79 -13.87
C HIS A 385 6.23 21.55 -13.53
N SER A 386 5.65 21.30 -12.35
CA SER A 386 4.40 21.96 -11.92
C SER A 386 4.56 23.47 -11.71
N ASP A 387 3.59 24.24 -12.21
CA ASP A 387 3.42 25.68 -11.97
C ASP A 387 1.99 26.00 -11.51
N TYR A 388 1.81 25.98 -10.19
CA TYR A 388 0.54 26.27 -9.55
C TYR A 388 0.11 27.72 -9.77
N GLY A 389 1.06 28.66 -9.80
CA GLY A 389 0.76 30.07 -10.02
C GLY A 389 0.15 30.28 -11.41
N HIS A 390 0.80 29.76 -12.44
CA HIS A 390 0.28 29.81 -13.80
C HIS A 390 -1.03 29.03 -13.96
N ALA A 391 -1.17 27.89 -13.29
CA ALA A 391 -2.40 27.10 -13.29
C ALA A 391 -3.59 27.90 -12.72
N PHE A 392 -3.41 28.63 -11.62
CA PHE A 392 -4.46 29.48 -11.04
C PHE A 392 -4.83 30.65 -11.95
N VAL A 393 -3.84 31.32 -12.56
CA VAL A 393 -4.07 32.38 -13.55
C VAL A 393 -4.89 31.84 -14.73
N SER A 394 -4.43 30.73 -15.32
CA SER A 394 -5.08 30.08 -16.46
C SER A 394 -6.52 29.66 -16.13
N PHE A 395 -6.72 29.10 -14.93
CA PHE A 395 -8.04 28.68 -14.46
C PHE A 395 -9.01 29.87 -14.36
N LEU A 396 -8.62 30.95 -13.69
CA LEU A 396 -9.50 32.11 -13.50
C LEU A 396 -9.78 32.87 -14.81
N GLN A 397 -8.82 32.90 -15.73
CA GLN A 397 -8.98 33.54 -17.04
C GLN A 397 -9.91 32.74 -17.96
N LYS A 398 -9.67 31.43 -18.11
CA LYS A 398 -10.49 30.57 -18.98
C LYS A 398 -11.87 30.30 -18.37
N TYR A 399 -11.98 30.27 -17.04
CA TYR A 399 -13.13 29.75 -16.33
C TYR A 399 -13.59 30.67 -15.15
N PRO A 400 -13.97 31.93 -15.41
CA PRO A 400 -14.25 32.92 -14.35
C PRO A 400 -15.49 32.62 -13.49
N ASN A 401 -16.51 31.94 -14.06
CA ASN A 401 -17.82 31.74 -13.41
C ASN A 401 -18.02 30.34 -12.83
N VAL A 402 -16.92 29.64 -12.52
CA VAL A 402 -16.97 28.24 -12.09
C VAL A 402 -17.17 28.09 -10.58
N LEU A 403 -16.57 29.00 -9.82
CA LEU A 403 -16.68 29.01 -8.36
C LEU A 403 -17.88 29.86 -7.95
N SER A 404 -18.63 29.39 -6.97
CA SER A 404 -19.82 30.07 -6.45
C SER A 404 -19.96 29.82 -4.95
N PRO A 405 -20.80 30.58 -4.23
CA PRO A 405 -21.08 30.29 -2.82
C PRO A 405 -21.73 28.92 -2.54
N ARG A 406 -21.99 28.10 -3.57
CA ARG A 406 -22.44 26.71 -3.47
C ARG A 406 -21.35 25.69 -3.84
N SER A 407 -20.22 26.13 -4.38
CA SER A 407 -19.11 25.26 -4.77
C SER A 407 -18.29 24.84 -3.56
N SER A 408 -17.83 23.59 -3.60
CA SER A 408 -16.75 23.05 -2.77
C SER A 408 -15.55 22.87 -3.68
N LEU A 409 -14.48 23.62 -3.41
CA LEU A 409 -13.21 23.54 -4.14
C LEU A 409 -12.32 22.47 -3.50
N LEU A 410 -11.84 21.54 -4.32
CA LEU A 410 -10.89 20.51 -3.93
C LEU A 410 -9.63 20.64 -4.79
N VAL A 411 -8.51 21.00 -4.18
CA VAL A 411 -7.21 21.06 -4.86
C VAL A 411 -6.43 19.78 -4.57
N LEU A 412 -5.87 19.14 -5.59
CA LEU A 412 -5.11 17.89 -5.49
C LEU A 412 -3.71 18.13 -6.03
N GLY A 413 -2.68 17.91 -5.22
CA GLY A 413 -1.30 18.03 -5.65
C GLY A 413 -0.32 18.30 -4.50
N ASP A 414 0.98 18.23 -4.79
CA ASP A 414 2.07 18.32 -3.81
C ASP A 414 2.41 19.77 -3.39
N GLY A 415 1.97 20.77 -4.16
CA GLY A 415 2.26 22.18 -3.91
C GLY A 415 3.72 22.55 -4.17
N ARG A 416 4.45 21.75 -4.95
CA ARG A 416 5.79 22.09 -5.45
C ARG A 416 5.65 23.03 -6.63
N ASN A 417 6.29 24.19 -6.52
CA ASN A 417 6.14 25.26 -7.51
C ASN A 417 7.46 25.65 -8.18
N ASN A 418 8.53 24.84 -8.02
CA ASN A 418 9.83 25.06 -8.67
C ASN A 418 10.39 26.48 -8.47
N TYR A 419 10.21 27.06 -7.27
CA TYR A 419 10.57 28.44 -6.90
C TYR A 419 9.89 29.56 -7.71
N ARG A 420 8.85 29.26 -8.49
CA ARG A 420 8.04 30.24 -9.22
C ARG A 420 7.09 30.98 -8.28
N ASN A 421 6.46 32.06 -8.75
CA ASN A 421 5.48 32.79 -7.96
C ASN A 421 4.26 31.90 -7.65
N PRO A 422 3.93 31.63 -6.37
CA PRO A 422 2.78 30.80 -6.03
C PRO A 422 1.43 31.49 -6.23
N GLU A 423 1.38 32.80 -6.47
CA GLU A 423 0.11 33.53 -6.69
C GLU A 423 -0.94 33.30 -5.60
N VAL A 424 -0.50 33.34 -4.33
CA VAL A 424 -1.35 33.03 -3.16
C VAL A 424 -2.62 33.90 -3.12
N GLU A 425 -2.55 35.14 -3.59
CA GLU A 425 -3.73 36.02 -3.67
C GLU A 425 -4.83 35.50 -4.61
N LEU A 426 -4.47 34.80 -5.69
CA LEU A 426 -5.44 34.15 -6.58
C LEU A 426 -6.09 32.95 -5.87
N LEU A 427 -5.30 32.15 -5.16
CA LEU A 427 -5.81 31.05 -4.36
C LEU A 427 -6.79 31.55 -3.29
N THR A 428 -6.44 32.60 -2.55
CA THR A 428 -7.33 33.22 -1.56
C THR A 428 -8.65 33.71 -2.18
N ARG A 429 -8.60 34.29 -3.39
CA ARG A 429 -9.81 34.66 -4.14
C ARG A 429 -10.68 33.44 -4.48
N MET A 430 -10.06 32.34 -4.93
CA MET A 430 -10.77 31.09 -5.23
C MET A 430 -11.41 30.46 -3.98
N VAL A 431 -10.70 30.50 -2.85
CA VAL A 431 -11.19 30.03 -1.54
C VAL A 431 -12.39 30.85 -1.09
N ASN A 432 -12.29 32.19 -1.13
CA ASN A 432 -13.36 33.09 -0.73
C ASN A 432 -14.60 33.01 -1.65
N ALA A 433 -14.42 32.66 -2.92
CA ALA A 433 -15.51 32.44 -3.86
C ALA A 433 -16.26 31.12 -3.61
N SER A 434 -15.69 30.19 -2.82
CA SER A 434 -16.23 28.85 -2.56
C SER A 434 -16.80 28.75 -1.15
N ARG A 435 -17.81 27.89 -0.96
CA ARG A 435 -18.37 27.64 0.39
C ARG A 435 -17.39 26.88 1.28
N HIS A 436 -16.69 25.91 0.67
CA HIS A 436 -15.70 25.07 1.30
C HIS A 436 -14.52 24.95 0.34
N ALA A 437 -13.30 24.97 0.86
CA ALA A 437 -12.09 24.82 0.07
C ALA A 437 -11.08 23.97 0.85
N HIS A 438 -10.60 22.89 0.21
CA HIS A 438 -9.66 21.96 0.82
C HIS A 438 -8.58 21.57 -0.18
N TRP A 439 -7.37 21.37 0.31
CA TRP A 439 -6.26 20.85 -0.49
C TRP A 439 -5.85 19.48 0.05
N LEU A 440 -5.73 18.48 -0.82
CA LEU A 440 -5.20 17.16 -0.49
C LEU A 440 -3.77 17.05 -1.03
N ASN A 441 -2.81 16.94 -0.12
CA ASN A 441 -1.39 16.85 -0.46
C ASN A 441 -0.89 15.41 -0.26
N PRO A 442 -0.35 14.75 -1.31
CA PRO A 442 0.17 13.39 -1.22
C PRO A 442 1.54 13.29 -0.56
N GLU A 443 2.24 14.39 -0.28
CA GLU A 443 3.49 14.41 0.48
C GLU A 443 3.24 14.43 2.00
N PRO A 444 4.11 13.79 2.80
CA PRO A 444 4.03 13.84 4.25
C PRO A 444 4.31 15.26 4.78
N ARG A 445 3.62 15.65 5.86
CA ARG A 445 3.72 17.00 6.46
C ARG A 445 5.12 17.48 6.77
N HIS A 446 6.04 16.59 7.13
CA HIS A 446 7.43 16.98 7.44
C HIS A 446 8.21 17.45 6.21
N LEU A 447 7.74 17.16 4.99
CA LEU A 447 8.33 17.65 3.74
C LEU A 447 7.66 18.94 3.24
N TRP A 448 6.57 19.39 3.86
CA TRP A 448 5.89 20.62 3.48
C TRP A 448 6.81 21.82 3.78
N GLY A 449 7.28 22.50 2.74
CA GLY A 449 8.29 23.56 2.85
C GLY A 449 9.74 23.10 2.69
N SER A 450 9.97 21.83 2.37
CA SER A 450 11.29 21.36 1.93
C SER A 450 11.52 21.68 0.44
N GLY A 451 12.75 22.12 0.10
CA GLY A 451 13.13 22.42 -1.28
C GLY A 451 12.26 23.51 -1.92
N ASP A 452 11.62 23.17 -3.03
CA ASP A 452 10.80 24.05 -3.87
C ASP A 452 9.30 24.06 -3.50
N SER A 453 8.95 23.47 -2.36
CA SER A 453 7.58 23.39 -1.84
C SER A 453 7.07 24.78 -1.41
N ALA A 454 6.01 25.26 -2.06
CA ALA A 454 5.32 26.50 -1.70
C ALA A 454 4.19 26.29 -0.66
N VAL A 455 4.04 25.07 -0.15
CA VAL A 455 2.98 24.64 0.77
C VAL A 455 2.83 25.55 1.99
N PRO A 456 3.89 26.02 2.68
CA PRO A 456 3.73 26.93 3.82
C PRO A 456 2.95 28.20 3.47
N ARG A 457 3.13 28.74 2.26
CA ARG A 457 2.43 29.93 1.78
C ARG A 457 0.99 29.64 1.37
N TYR A 458 0.72 28.44 0.85
CA TYR A 458 -0.64 28.02 0.51
C TYR A 458 -1.48 27.68 1.75
N ALA A 459 -0.86 27.11 2.79
CA ALA A 459 -1.53 26.72 4.02
C ALA A 459 -2.19 27.90 4.76
N ASP A 460 -1.67 29.12 4.58
CA ASP A 460 -2.28 30.35 5.11
C ASP A 460 -3.60 30.70 4.40
N ALA A 461 -3.77 30.28 3.14
CA ALA A 461 -4.93 30.60 2.32
C ALA A 461 -5.99 29.48 2.30
N ILE A 462 -5.58 28.20 2.40
CA ILE A 462 -6.49 27.04 2.29
C ILE A 462 -6.14 25.94 3.28
N THR A 463 -7.15 25.27 3.83
CA THR A 463 -6.94 24.13 4.73
C THR A 463 -6.40 22.93 3.96
N MET A 464 -5.19 22.51 4.29
CA MET A 464 -4.48 21.39 3.65
C MET A 464 -4.52 20.11 4.51
N HIS A 465 -4.66 18.96 3.85
CA HIS A 465 -4.72 17.64 4.46
C HIS A 465 -3.66 16.73 3.85
N GLU A 466 -2.92 16.03 4.71
CA GLU A 466 -2.00 14.97 4.27
C GLU A 466 -2.82 13.77 3.80
N CYS A 467 -2.54 13.29 2.59
CA CYS A 467 -3.31 12.25 1.94
C CYS A 467 -2.40 11.33 1.10
N ARG A 468 -1.64 10.49 1.80
CA ARG A 468 -0.66 9.56 1.21
C ARG A 468 -1.24 8.24 0.74
N SER A 469 -2.40 7.83 1.26
CA SER A 469 -2.98 6.51 0.99
C SER A 469 -4.49 6.57 0.78
N ALA A 470 -5.06 5.50 0.21
CA ALA A 470 -6.50 5.38 -0.01
C ALA A 470 -7.29 5.48 1.30
N ARG A 471 -6.75 4.93 2.39
CA ARG A 471 -7.34 5.03 3.73
C ARG A 471 -7.38 6.47 4.22
N GLN A 472 -6.29 7.22 4.07
CA GLN A 472 -6.24 8.63 4.44
C GLN A 472 -7.22 9.44 3.59
N LEU A 473 -7.27 9.20 2.27
CA LEU A 473 -8.23 9.85 1.38
C LEU A 473 -9.67 9.62 1.83
N ALA A 474 -10.02 8.37 2.14
CA ALA A 474 -11.36 8.03 2.63
C ALA A 474 -11.69 8.72 3.96
N SER A 475 -10.75 8.75 4.90
CA SER A 475 -10.92 9.41 6.20
C SER A 475 -11.07 10.93 6.05
N VAL A 476 -10.25 11.55 5.21
CA VAL A 476 -10.30 12.97 4.93
C VAL A 476 -11.63 13.32 4.26
N ILE A 477 -12.05 12.58 3.24
CA ILE A 477 -13.35 12.79 2.59
C ILE A 477 -14.53 12.64 3.58
N ASP A 478 -14.51 11.65 4.48
CA ASP A 478 -15.56 11.49 5.51
C ASP A 478 -15.63 12.71 6.46
N GLY A 479 -14.49 13.34 6.74
CA GLY A 479 -14.37 14.55 7.55
C GLY A 479 -14.72 15.85 6.81
N LEU A 480 -14.35 15.97 5.53
CA LEU A 480 -14.48 17.19 4.73
C LEU A 480 -15.84 17.38 4.09
N LEU A 481 -16.57 16.29 3.85
CA LEU A 481 -17.83 16.41 3.14
C LEU A 481 -18.87 17.18 3.99
N PRO A 482 -19.41 18.29 3.44
CA PRO A 482 -20.27 19.19 4.18
C PRO A 482 -21.57 18.52 4.59
N VAL A 483 -22.00 18.90 5.79
CA VAL A 483 -23.30 18.64 6.40
C VAL A 483 -24.43 19.25 5.57
#